data_AF-A0A2A4INL4-F1
#
_entry.id   AF-A0A2A4INL4-F1
#
_cell.length_a   1.000
_cell.length_b   1.000
_cell.length_c   1.000
_cell.angle_alpha   90.00
_cell.angle_beta   90.00
_cell.angle_gamma   90.00
#
_symmetry.space_group_name_H-M   'P 1'
#
loop_
_entity.id
_entity.type
_entity.pdbx_description
1 polymer ?
#
loop_
_entity_poly.entity_id
_entity_poly.type
_entity_poly.pdbx_seq_one_letter_code
_entity_poly.pdbx_strand_id
1 'polypeptide(L)'
;MSLLSKEDIETLESFHIGNGGYFYKMLNYLEEFIENGIRENRFTLEEAREDLDMALWYSYACNNIGDYEHYYMSKEFMKYSEKNAKGCGTWYYRYTVALIYCGKLEEALKYSELGVIEEPNYPWGWLELAKLRLHFGNKEGAVEANNKGLEIVPNDYEFLRQADEIENYYSLEALEYHYINEESDKNLLEGLDYGEDKLNAIAYILCDEEKLKEIKNIINPTEWEADSPYCNFKFYIGDELIDGVFTMNEAAVSKLDKEMIKKSLDELKEVKEIFKNNENAELISVKFDIDYTIEAAFKNNETEKIFSIRKMFNEDSEYKKVADEIFDSYGMPLDPYLEELPNMVTLYKKEDDCLYYAECWINDECIVKHTGIVGDTGKTEEYKYDNPRDYKKFLDSFYEEYSDYTEISKEEYFYLILQFEIEPFEGELPSKYHDVVNNIGNTLHSVLTWNAVGSLNSCNAGETENIKGKYVINFFCIVINTDIAFRLILNEVIENIKEDIDLSHIKIASIAYIDNGEDYNLLYSSDSSTDFYI
;
A
#
# COMPACT_ATOMS: atom_id res chain seq x y z
N MET A 1 28.87 -28.56 -24.01
CA MET A 1 30.01 -27.73 -24.45
C MET A 1 29.37 -26.47 -24.97
N SER A 2 29.74 -25.31 -24.42
CA SER A 2 29.10 -24.04 -24.78
C SER A 2 29.20 -23.77 -26.27
N LEU A 3 28.11 -23.28 -26.87
CA LEU A 3 28.12 -22.79 -28.25
C LEU A 3 28.78 -21.42 -28.39
N LEU A 4 28.71 -20.60 -27.33
CA LEU A 4 29.37 -19.30 -27.28
C LEU A 4 30.87 -19.48 -27.03
N SER A 5 31.68 -18.84 -27.86
CA SER A 5 33.12 -18.76 -27.64
C SER A 5 33.45 -17.75 -26.54
N LYS A 6 34.70 -17.78 -26.06
CA LYS A 6 35.19 -16.78 -25.10
C LYS A 6 35.10 -15.35 -25.65
N GLU A 7 35.33 -15.16 -26.94
CA GLU A 7 35.26 -13.85 -27.61
C GLU A 7 33.81 -13.35 -27.69
N ASP A 8 32.86 -14.26 -27.89
CA ASP A 8 31.44 -13.92 -27.88
C ASP A 8 31.01 -13.48 -26.47
N ILE A 9 31.46 -14.20 -25.42
CA ILE A 9 31.20 -13.81 -24.03
C ILE A 9 31.82 -12.45 -23.69
N GLU A 10 33.08 -12.21 -24.08
CA GLU A 10 33.74 -10.89 -23.89
C GLU A 10 32.96 -9.77 -24.62
N THR A 11 32.40 -10.07 -25.79
CA THR A 11 31.55 -9.12 -26.53
C THR A 11 30.26 -8.82 -25.79
N LEU A 12 29.57 -9.84 -25.26
CA LEU A 12 28.35 -9.68 -24.45
C LEU A 12 28.63 -8.88 -23.18
N GLU A 13 29.68 -9.23 -22.44
CA GLU A 13 30.15 -8.49 -21.25
C GLU A 13 30.45 -7.02 -21.58
N SER A 14 30.98 -6.73 -22.76
CA SER A 14 31.27 -5.34 -23.18
C SER A 14 30.03 -4.46 -23.35
N PHE A 15 28.83 -5.05 -23.47
CA PHE A 15 27.58 -4.32 -23.55
C PHE A 15 27.03 -3.90 -22.19
N HIS A 16 27.60 -4.41 -21.10
CA HIS A 16 27.34 -3.96 -19.74
C HIS A 16 28.29 -2.80 -19.39
N ILE A 17 27.76 -1.59 -19.15
CA ILE A 17 28.57 -0.39 -18.86
C ILE A 17 28.03 0.31 -17.61
N GLY A 18 28.82 0.32 -16.54
CA GLY A 18 28.45 0.99 -15.29
C GLY A 18 27.24 0.33 -14.63
N ASN A 19 26.25 1.13 -14.22
CA ASN A 19 25.01 0.64 -13.58
C ASN A 19 23.90 0.29 -14.60
N GLY A 20 24.22 0.21 -15.89
CA GLY A 20 23.25 -0.09 -16.95
C GLY A 20 23.84 -0.96 -18.06
N GLY A 21 23.01 -1.38 -19.02
CA GLY A 21 23.44 -2.23 -20.13
C GLY A 21 22.73 -1.89 -21.44
N TYR A 22 23.42 -2.11 -22.55
CA TYR A 22 22.82 -2.08 -23.88
C TYR A 22 22.13 -3.42 -24.18
N PHE A 23 21.08 -3.74 -23.42
CA PHE A 23 20.44 -5.06 -23.44
C PHE A 23 19.81 -5.40 -24.79
N TYR A 24 19.22 -4.43 -25.50
CA TYR A 24 18.79 -4.62 -26.89
C TYR A 24 19.94 -5.00 -27.83
N LYS A 25 21.12 -4.41 -27.64
CA LYS A 25 22.30 -4.73 -28.45
C LYS A 25 22.82 -6.14 -28.13
N MET A 26 22.74 -6.53 -26.86
CA MET A 26 23.07 -7.87 -26.40
C MET A 26 22.12 -8.91 -27.02
N LEU A 27 20.81 -8.66 -26.96
CA LEU A 27 19.80 -9.51 -27.55
C LEU A 27 19.99 -9.64 -29.07
N ASN A 28 20.12 -8.51 -29.79
CA ASN A 28 20.37 -8.51 -31.23
C ASN A 28 21.62 -9.31 -31.62
N TYR A 29 22.71 -9.19 -30.84
CA TYR A 29 23.92 -9.96 -31.08
C TYR A 29 23.67 -11.47 -30.93
N LEU A 30 22.94 -11.90 -29.90
CA LEU A 30 22.59 -13.30 -29.68
C LEU A 30 21.69 -13.83 -30.79
N GLU A 31 20.68 -13.06 -31.22
CA GLU A 31 19.79 -13.44 -32.31
C GLU A 31 20.55 -13.57 -33.64
N GLU A 32 21.40 -12.60 -33.98
CA GLU A 32 22.28 -12.70 -35.14
C GLU A 32 23.24 -13.90 -35.05
N PHE A 33 23.80 -14.17 -33.87
CA PHE A 33 24.66 -15.34 -33.66
C PHE A 33 23.91 -16.65 -33.94
N ILE A 34 22.69 -16.79 -33.43
CA ILE A 34 21.83 -17.96 -33.62
C ILE A 34 21.44 -18.10 -35.09
N GLU A 35 20.94 -17.03 -35.72
CA GLU A 35 20.55 -17.03 -37.12
C GLU A 35 21.71 -17.40 -38.05
N ASN A 36 22.87 -16.79 -37.84
CA ASN A 36 24.07 -17.08 -38.62
C ASN A 36 24.54 -18.52 -38.40
N GLY A 37 24.53 -18.99 -37.15
CA GLY A 37 24.91 -20.37 -36.81
C GLY A 37 24.01 -21.42 -37.47
N ILE A 38 22.70 -21.19 -37.49
CA ILE A 38 21.73 -22.07 -38.18
C ILE A 38 21.97 -22.01 -39.69
N ARG A 39 22.09 -20.81 -40.27
CA ARG A 39 22.31 -20.62 -41.72
C ARG A 39 23.59 -21.29 -42.20
N GLU A 40 24.63 -21.28 -41.37
CA GLU A 40 25.94 -21.89 -41.65
C GLU A 40 26.00 -23.38 -41.28
N ASN A 41 24.92 -23.96 -40.74
CA ASN A 41 24.85 -25.33 -40.23
C ASN A 41 25.90 -25.64 -39.15
N ARG A 42 26.22 -24.65 -38.29
CA ARG A 42 27.08 -24.84 -37.11
C ARG A 42 26.35 -25.58 -35.99
N PHE A 43 25.05 -25.33 -35.84
CA PHE A 43 24.14 -25.96 -34.88
C PHE A 43 22.68 -25.75 -35.34
N THR A 44 21.75 -26.45 -34.71
CA THR A 44 20.29 -26.32 -34.88
C THR A 44 19.70 -25.32 -33.89
N LEU A 45 18.47 -24.86 -34.13
CA LEU A 45 17.75 -24.00 -33.17
C LEU A 45 17.53 -24.71 -31.82
N GLU A 46 17.30 -26.03 -31.85
CA GLU A 46 17.15 -26.85 -30.65
C GLU A 46 18.44 -26.86 -29.83
N GLU A 47 19.59 -27.14 -30.47
CA GLU A 47 20.90 -27.07 -29.80
C GLU A 47 21.19 -25.67 -29.23
N ALA A 48 20.82 -24.60 -29.93
CA ALA A 48 20.98 -23.23 -29.45
C ALA A 48 20.14 -22.92 -28.20
N ARG A 49 18.88 -23.39 -28.17
CA ARG A 49 17.97 -23.19 -27.03
C ARG A 49 18.29 -24.08 -25.83
N GLU A 50 18.91 -25.23 -26.07
CA GLU A 50 19.35 -26.15 -25.01
C GLU A 50 20.69 -25.74 -24.38
N ASP A 51 21.48 -24.89 -25.04
CA ASP A 51 22.75 -24.41 -24.52
C ASP A 51 22.56 -23.49 -23.30
N LEU A 52 23.17 -23.88 -22.17
CA LEU A 52 22.96 -23.20 -20.90
C LEU A 52 23.53 -21.78 -20.91
N ASP A 53 24.71 -21.56 -21.48
CA ASP A 53 25.32 -20.23 -21.50
C ASP A 53 24.53 -19.29 -22.41
N MET A 54 24.06 -19.79 -23.55
CA MET A 54 23.15 -19.07 -24.44
C MET A 54 21.87 -18.66 -23.70
N ALA A 55 21.23 -19.59 -23.00
CA ALA A 55 20.01 -19.32 -22.24
C ALA A 55 20.23 -18.30 -21.11
N LEU A 56 21.36 -18.37 -20.42
CA LEU A 56 21.73 -17.41 -19.39
C LEU A 56 21.92 -16.01 -19.97
N TRP A 57 22.67 -15.84 -21.06
CA TRP A 57 22.88 -14.52 -21.68
C TRP A 57 21.61 -13.97 -22.33
N TYR A 58 20.81 -14.81 -22.98
CA TYR A 58 19.55 -14.43 -23.59
C TYR A 58 18.56 -13.91 -22.54
N SER A 59 18.37 -14.66 -21.46
CA SER A 59 17.52 -14.24 -20.34
C SER A 59 18.05 -13.02 -19.59
N TYR A 60 19.37 -12.87 -19.48
CA TYR A 60 19.96 -11.66 -18.90
C TYR A 60 19.61 -10.42 -19.72
N ALA A 61 19.74 -10.49 -21.05
CA ALA A 61 19.35 -9.41 -21.93
C ALA A 61 17.85 -9.11 -21.82
N CYS A 62 17.02 -10.13 -22.00
CA CYS A 62 15.55 -9.99 -21.98
C CYS A 62 15.02 -9.45 -20.64
N ASN A 63 15.40 -10.04 -19.51
CA ASN A 63 14.85 -9.64 -18.21
C ASN A 63 15.30 -8.22 -17.81
N ASN A 64 16.43 -7.72 -18.32
CA ASN A 64 16.88 -6.35 -18.05
C ASN A 64 16.37 -5.32 -19.06
N ILE A 65 15.75 -5.74 -20.18
CA ILE A 65 14.96 -4.83 -21.02
C ILE A 65 13.71 -4.39 -20.25
N GLY A 66 13.13 -5.30 -19.46
CA GLY A 66 12.15 -4.95 -18.43
C GLY A 66 10.71 -4.78 -18.92
N ASP A 67 10.39 -5.22 -20.13
CA ASP A 67 9.01 -5.29 -20.64
C ASP A 67 8.49 -6.72 -20.76
N TYR A 68 7.17 -6.84 -20.89
CA TYR A 68 6.48 -8.12 -20.95
C TYR A 68 6.91 -9.02 -22.11
N GLU A 69 7.09 -8.47 -23.31
CA GLU A 69 7.42 -9.26 -24.50
C GLU A 69 8.78 -9.95 -24.29
N HIS A 70 9.75 -9.23 -23.71
CA HIS A 70 11.05 -9.78 -23.42
C HIS A 70 11.03 -10.78 -22.25
N TYR A 71 10.24 -10.56 -21.19
CA TYR A 71 10.03 -11.61 -20.18
C TYR A 71 9.41 -12.88 -20.77
N TYR A 72 8.46 -12.74 -21.68
CA TYR A 72 7.88 -13.87 -22.42
C TYR A 72 8.93 -14.58 -23.28
N MET A 73 9.75 -13.84 -24.02
CA MET A 73 10.86 -14.39 -24.81
C MET A 73 11.85 -15.15 -23.93
N SER A 74 12.21 -14.60 -22.77
CA SER A 74 13.10 -15.24 -21.78
C SER A 74 12.53 -16.57 -21.31
N LYS A 75 11.27 -16.58 -20.83
CA LYS A 75 10.56 -17.80 -20.41
C LYS A 75 10.52 -18.85 -21.52
N GLU A 76 10.17 -18.44 -22.74
CA GLU A 76 10.05 -19.36 -23.87
C GLU A 76 11.40 -19.91 -24.35
N PHE A 77 12.47 -19.13 -24.23
CA PHE A 77 13.81 -19.57 -24.61
C PHE A 77 14.41 -20.52 -23.55
N MET A 78 14.32 -20.15 -22.27
CA MET A 78 15.01 -20.85 -21.19
C MET A 78 14.51 -22.28 -20.96
N LYS A 79 13.20 -22.56 -21.14
CA LYS A 79 12.60 -23.86 -20.80
C LYS A 79 13.30 -25.07 -21.45
N TYR A 80 13.91 -24.91 -22.62
CA TYR A 80 14.63 -26.00 -23.31
C TYR A 80 15.97 -26.35 -22.63
N SER A 81 16.58 -25.41 -21.94
CA SER A 81 17.86 -25.58 -21.24
C SER A 81 17.72 -26.11 -19.81
N GLU A 82 16.49 -26.29 -19.27
CA GLU A 82 16.23 -26.77 -17.91
C GLU A 82 17.00 -28.06 -17.58
N LYS A 83 17.04 -29.01 -18.52
CA LYS A 83 17.75 -30.29 -18.36
C LYS A 83 19.26 -30.13 -18.09
N ASN A 84 19.82 -28.96 -18.39
CA ASN A 84 21.22 -28.61 -18.22
C ASN A 84 21.45 -27.66 -17.03
N ALA A 85 20.40 -27.19 -16.34
CA ALA A 85 20.46 -26.14 -15.32
C ALA A 85 20.81 -26.62 -13.89
N LYS A 86 21.02 -27.92 -13.69
CA LYS A 86 21.34 -28.49 -12.37
C LYS A 86 22.56 -27.80 -11.74
N GLY A 87 22.41 -27.33 -10.51
CA GLY A 87 23.43 -26.59 -9.76
C GLY A 87 23.69 -25.16 -10.25
N CYS A 88 22.79 -24.57 -11.04
CA CYS A 88 22.89 -23.20 -11.54
C CYS A 88 21.75 -22.33 -11.00
N GLY A 89 21.93 -21.74 -9.82
CA GLY A 89 20.93 -20.88 -9.18
C GLY A 89 20.56 -19.66 -10.02
N THR A 90 21.50 -19.15 -10.83
CA THR A 90 21.24 -18.03 -11.76
C THR A 90 20.19 -18.40 -12.81
N TRP A 91 20.20 -19.65 -13.30
CA TRP A 91 19.18 -20.12 -14.26
C TRP A 91 17.79 -20.15 -13.61
N TYR A 92 17.69 -20.77 -12.42
CA TYR A 92 16.42 -20.86 -11.69
C TYR A 92 15.86 -19.49 -11.32
N TYR A 93 16.71 -18.57 -10.86
CA TYR A 93 16.34 -17.19 -10.56
C TYR A 93 15.81 -16.45 -11.79
N ARG A 94 16.57 -16.42 -12.90
CA ARG A 94 16.15 -15.71 -14.12
C ARG A 94 14.87 -16.29 -14.73
N TYR A 95 14.72 -17.61 -14.66
CA TYR A 95 13.50 -18.27 -15.11
C TYR A 95 12.31 -17.94 -14.21
N THR A 96 12.51 -17.93 -12.88
CA THR A 96 11.50 -17.50 -11.90
C THR A 96 11.04 -16.08 -12.17
N VAL A 97 11.96 -15.13 -12.36
CA VAL A 97 11.62 -13.73 -12.70
C VAL A 97 10.80 -13.66 -13.99
N ALA A 98 11.21 -14.37 -15.05
CA ALA A 98 10.46 -14.40 -16.30
C ALA A 98 9.04 -14.99 -16.14
N LEU A 99 8.86 -15.96 -15.25
CA LEU A 99 7.55 -16.54 -14.91
C LEU A 99 6.68 -15.56 -14.10
N ILE A 100 7.25 -14.83 -13.13
CA ILE A 100 6.55 -13.79 -12.35
C ILE A 100 5.95 -12.75 -13.29
N TYR A 101 6.78 -12.15 -14.14
CA TYR A 101 6.34 -11.11 -15.09
C TYR A 101 5.49 -11.64 -16.26
N CYS A 102 5.31 -12.96 -16.36
CA CYS A 102 4.32 -13.59 -17.26
C CYS A 102 3.04 -14.04 -16.53
N GLY A 103 2.91 -13.75 -15.23
CA GLY A 103 1.77 -14.14 -14.40
C GLY A 103 1.66 -15.66 -14.16
N LYS A 104 2.78 -16.40 -14.17
CA LYS A 104 2.82 -17.86 -13.95
C LYS A 104 3.35 -18.18 -12.55
N LEU A 105 2.63 -17.72 -11.53
CA LEU A 105 3.14 -17.62 -10.16
C LEU A 105 3.34 -18.95 -9.44
N GLU A 106 2.46 -19.94 -9.64
CA GLU A 106 2.64 -21.27 -9.05
C GLU A 106 3.87 -21.96 -9.62
N GLU A 107 4.14 -21.77 -10.91
CA GLU A 107 5.34 -22.27 -11.57
C GLU A 107 6.58 -21.50 -11.08
N ALA A 108 6.48 -20.18 -10.94
CA ALA A 108 7.54 -19.35 -10.38
C ALA A 108 7.91 -19.81 -8.96
N LEU A 109 6.95 -20.06 -8.07
CA LEU A 109 7.20 -20.57 -6.72
C LEU A 109 7.96 -21.90 -6.77
N LYS A 110 7.51 -22.84 -7.60
CA LYS A 110 8.18 -24.13 -7.76
C LYS A 110 9.64 -23.98 -8.20
N TYR A 111 9.92 -23.15 -9.20
CA TYR A 111 11.30 -22.95 -9.68
C TYR A 111 12.16 -22.15 -8.71
N SER A 112 11.57 -21.22 -7.96
CA SER A 112 12.26 -20.48 -6.90
C SER A 112 12.71 -21.40 -5.77
N GLU A 113 11.82 -22.29 -5.30
CA GLU A 113 12.15 -23.32 -4.30
C GLU A 113 13.24 -24.29 -4.79
N LEU A 114 13.18 -24.71 -6.04
CA LEU A 114 14.23 -25.53 -6.65
C LEU A 114 15.56 -24.79 -6.74
N GLY A 115 15.54 -23.50 -7.09
CA GLY A 115 16.74 -22.67 -7.25
C GLY A 115 17.57 -22.59 -5.98
N VAL A 116 16.93 -22.35 -4.83
CA VAL A 116 17.62 -22.27 -3.54
C VAL A 116 18.11 -23.63 -3.03
N ILE A 117 17.56 -24.74 -3.54
CA ILE A 117 18.07 -26.10 -3.26
C ILE A 117 19.29 -26.40 -4.14
N GLU A 118 19.21 -26.05 -5.42
CA GLU A 118 20.25 -26.33 -6.41
C GLU A 118 21.52 -25.49 -6.18
N GLU A 119 21.38 -24.23 -5.76
CA GLU A 119 22.50 -23.38 -5.37
C GLU A 119 22.14 -22.47 -4.17
N PRO A 120 22.22 -22.99 -2.93
CA PRO A 120 21.81 -22.26 -1.73
C PRO A 120 22.61 -20.98 -1.44
N ASN A 121 23.80 -20.84 -2.01
CA ASN A 121 24.66 -19.67 -1.82
C ASN A 121 24.41 -18.57 -2.86
N TYR A 122 23.45 -18.75 -3.78
CA TYR A 122 23.06 -17.72 -4.72
C TYR A 122 21.96 -16.83 -4.10
N PRO A 123 22.27 -15.59 -3.70
CA PRO A 123 21.38 -14.79 -2.85
C PRO A 123 20.06 -14.44 -3.53
N TRP A 124 20.09 -14.08 -4.81
CA TRP A 124 18.91 -13.58 -5.53
C TRP A 124 17.79 -14.62 -5.69
N GLY A 125 18.12 -15.92 -5.61
CA GLY A 125 17.09 -16.97 -5.53
C GLY A 125 16.25 -16.89 -4.26
N TRP A 126 16.87 -16.51 -3.13
CA TRP A 126 16.16 -16.31 -1.86
C TRP A 126 15.28 -15.06 -1.87
N LEU A 127 15.69 -14.01 -2.58
CA LEU A 127 14.89 -12.78 -2.73
C LEU A 127 13.54 -13.08 -3.38
N GLU A 128 13.53 -13.75 -4.53
CA GLU A 128 12.29 -14.10 -5.23
C GLU A 128 11.46 -15.13 -4.44
N LEU A 129 12.12 -16.06 -3.75
CA LEU A 129 11.41 -17.02 -2.90
C LEU A 129 10.67 -16.34 -1.76
N ALA A 130 11.25 -15.31 -1.15
CA ALA A 130 10.60 -14.55 -0.10
C ALA A 130 9.34 -13.84 -0.60
N LYS A 131 9.44 -13.12 -1.74
CA LYS A 131 8.29 -12.45 -2.38
C LYS A 131 7.16 -13.43 -2.69
N LEU A 132 7.47 -14.55 -3.34
CA LEU A 132 6.49 -15.56 -3.72
C LEU A 132 5.86 -16.23 -2.50
N ARG A 133 6.64 -16.52 -1.45
CA ARG A 133 6.09 -17.07 -0.20
C ARG A 133 5.13 -16.10 0.48
N LEU A 134 5.45 -14.81 0.52
CA LEU A 134 4.54 -13.80 1.07
C LEU A 134 3.25 -13.76 0.26
N HIS A 135 3.35 -13.70 -1.07
CA HIS A 135 2.20 -13.72 -1.97
C HIS A 135 1.26 -14.92 -1.73
N PHE A 136 1.81 -16.12 -1.54
CA PHE A 136 1.03 -17.32 -1.23
C PHE A 136 0.67 -17.47 0.27
N GLY A 137 0.83 -16.41 1.07
CA GLY A 137 0.37 -16.34 2.47
C GLY A 137 1.32 -16.95 3.51
N ASN A 138 2.54 -17.31 3.14
CA ASN A 138 3.56 -17.85 4.03
C ASN A 138 4.55 -16.76 4.49
N LYS A 139 4.10 -15.85 5.37
CA LYS A 139 4.96 -14.77 5.92
C LYS A 139 6.17 -15.30 6.67
N GLU A 140 6.02 -16.32 7.52
CA GLU A 140 7.14 -16.90 8.27
C GLU A 140 8.24 -17.43 7.32
N GLY A 141 7.84 -18.14 6.27
CA GLY A 141 8.76 -18.63 5.25
C GLY A 141 9.34 -17.54 4.36
N ALA A 142 8.65 -16.40 4.19
CA ALA A 142 9.17 -15.22 3.52
C ALA A 142 10.28 -14.55 4.34
N VAL A 143 10.04 -14.36 5.64
CA VAL A 143 11.04 -13.84 6.59
C VAL A 143 12.27 -14.75 6.64
N GLU A 144 12.08 -16.07 6.69
CA GLU A 144 13.20 -17.03 6.65
C GLU A 144 14.03 -16.89 5.38
N ALA A 145 13.38 -16.82 4.21
CA ALA A 145 14.06 -16.68 2.93
C ALA A 145 14.81 -15.34 2.82
N ASN A 146 14.18 -14.22 3.22
CA ASN A 146 14.82 -12.91 3.21
C ASN A 146 16.06 -12.87 4.12
N ASN A 147 15.96 -13.47 5.32
CA ASN A 147 17.09 -13.58 6.24
C ASN A 147 18.22 -14.45 5.69
N LYS A 148 17.91 -15.53 4.95
CA LYS A 148 18.94 -16.33 4.26
C LYS A 148 19.69 -15.52 3.22
N GLY A 149 19.00 -14.65 2.49
CA GLY A 149 19.63 -13.69 1.59
C GLY A 149 20.59 -12.74 2.32
N LEU A 150 20.14 -12.13 3.42
CA LEU A 150 20.96 -11.23 4.26
C LEU A 150 22.17 -11.93 4.90
N GLU A 151 22.06 -13.22 5.23
CA GLU A 151 23.20 -14.02 5.69
C GLU A 151 24.30 -14.13 4.62
N ILE A 152 23.92 -14.20 3.33
CA ILE A 152 24.84 -14.32 2.19
C ILE A 152 25.39 -12.95 1.78
N VAL A 153 24.54 -11.92 1.73
CA VAL A 153 24.89 -10.54 1.37
C VAL A 153 24.43 -9.54 2.47
N PRO A 154 25.23 -9.37 3.54
CA PRO A 154 24.84 -8.50 4.65
C PRO A 154 24.74 -7.02 4.24
N ASN A 155 23.68 -6.35 4.72
CA ASN A 155 23.35 -4.95 4.44
C ASN A 155 23.01 -4.66 2.96
N ASP A 156 22.62 -5.67 2.20
CA ASP A 156 22.10 -5.46 0.86
C ASP A 156 20.78 -4.67 0.91
N TYR A 157 20.67 -3.64 0.07
CA TYR A 157 19.54 -2.70 0.07
C TYR A 157 18.22 -3.39 -0.25
N GLU A 158 18.18 -4.30 -1.22
CA GLU A 158 16.94 -4.95 -1.66
C GLU A 158 16.36 -5.84 -0.55
N PHE A 159 17.22 -6.63 0.12
CA PHE A 159 16.79 -7.46 1.23
C PHE A 159 16.37 -6.66 2.47
N LEU A 160 17.03 -5.52 2.74
CA LEU A 160 16.66 -4.66 3.86
C LEU A 160 15.32 -3.97 3.63
N ARG A 161 15.08 -3.46 2.41
CA ARG A 161 13.79 -2.91 2.01
C ARG A 161 12.70 -3.99 2.10
N GLN A 162 12.95 -5.15 1.49
CA GLN A 162 11.99 -6.25 1.47
C GLN A 162 11.62 -6.76 2.87
N ALA A 163 12.52 -6.66 3.86
CA ALA A 163 12.20 -7.02 5.23
C ALA A 163 11.02 -6.19 5.80
N ASP A 164 11.00 -4.88 5.51
CA ASP A 164 9.91 -3.98 5.92
C ASP A 164 8.62 -4.27 5.13
N GLU A 165 8.75 -4.51 3.82
CA GLU A 165 7.60 -4.83 2.94
C GLU A 165 6.94 -6.16 3.34
N ILE A 166 7.73 -7.17 3.75
CA ILE A 166 7.26 -8.43 4.31
C ILE A 166 6.54 -8.20 5.63
N GLU A 167 7.05 -7.33 6.49
CA GLU A 167 6.42 -7.03 7.77
C GLU A 167 5.01 -6.43 7.55
N ASN A 168 4.89 -5.54 6.56
CA ASN A 168 3.67 -4.86 6.19
C ASN A 168 2.76 -5.62 5.20
N TYR A 169 3.07 -6.88 4.86
CA TYR A 169 2.27 -7.73 3.96
C TYR A 169 2.00 -7.10 2.59
N TYR A 170 3.03 -6.52 1.97
CA TYR A 170 2.88 -5.93 0.63
C TYR A 170 2.49 -6.98 -0.41
N SER A 171 1.74 -6.55 -1.44
CA SER A 171 1.42 -7.42 -2.58
C SER A 171 2.67 -7.79 -3.36
N LEU A 172 2.54 -8.79 -4.24
CA LEU A 172 3.66 -9.18 -5.11
C LEU A 172 4.05 -8.02 -6.05
N GLU A 173 3.09 -7.31 -6.63
CA GLU A 173 3.36 -6.15 -7.48
C GLU A 173 4.04 -5.02 -6.71
N ALA A 174 3.66 -4.79 -5.45
CA ALA A 174 4.33 -3.80 -4.59
C ALA A 174 5.79 -4.20 -4.29
N LEU A 175 6.04 -5.47 -4.01
CA LEU A 175 7.38 -6.03 -3.82
C LEU A 175 8.24 -5.99 -5.09
N GLU A 176 7.63 -5.93 -6.29
CA GLU A 176 8.32 -5.77 -7.58
C GLU A 176 8.43 -4.31 -8.05
N TYR A 177 7.72 -3.39 -7.37
CA TYR A 177 7.78 -1.97 -7.67
C TYR A 177 9.00 -1.32 -7.01
N HIS A 178 10.16 -1.60 -7.58
CA HIS A 178 11.43 -1.04 -7.14
C HIS A 178 12.45 -0.91 -8.27
N TYR A 179 13.45 -0.07 -8.04
CA TYR A 179 14.67 -0.05 -8.83
C TYR A 179 15.82 -0.72 -8.08
N ILE A 180 16.61 -1.51 -8.83
CA ILE A 180 17.87 -2.09 -8.32
C ILE A 180 18.84 -0.98 -7.86
N ASN A 181 18.79 0.20 -8.52
CA ASN A 181 19.58 1.34 -8.10
C ASN A 181 18.90 2.04 -6.90
N GLU A 182 19.56 1.99 -5.74
CA GLU A 182 19.07 2.56 -4.49
C GLU A 182 18.66 4.06 -4.58
N GLU A 183 19.38 4.89 -5.33
CA GLU A 183 19.02 6.32 -5.45
C GLU A 183 17.77 6.51 -6.31
N SER A 184 17.68 5.80 -7.44
CA SER A 184 16.46 5.75 -8.25
C SER A 184 15.28 5.22 -7.44
N ASP A 185 15.50 4.20 -6.63
CA ASP A 185 14.47 3.59 -5.80
C ASP A 185 13.97 4.52 -4.69
N LYS A 186 14.88 5.25 -4.04
CA LYS A 186 14.48 6.31 -3.09
C LYS A 186 13.67 7.40 -3.76
N ASN A 187 14.06 7.83 -4.97
CA ASN A 187 13.28 8.82 -5.73
C ASN A 187 11.88 8.28 -6.09
N LEU A 188 11.78 6.99 -6.41
CA LEU A 188 10.51 6.30 -6.67
C LEU A 188 9.62 6.32 -5.43
N LEU A 189 10.18 5.98 -4.27
CA LEU A 189 9.45 6.01 -2.99
C LEU A 189 9.04 7.42 -2.59
N GLU A 190 9.91 8.42 -2.78
CA GLU A 190 9.67 9.85 -2.51
C GLU A 190 8.68 10.52 -3.49
N GLY A 191 8.14 9.77 -4.46
CA GLY A 191 7.24 10.31 -5.49
C GLY A 191 7.91 11.31 -6.44
N LEU A 192 9.24 11.34 -6.47
CA LEU A 192 10.04 12.16 -7.38
C LEU A 192 10.19 11.48 -8.76
N ASP A 193 10.11 10.16 -8.78
CA ASP A 193 9.87 9.35 -9.97
C ASP A 193 8.55 8.62 -9.80
N TYR A 194 7.74 8.63 -10.84
CA TYR A 194 6.43 7.99 -10.84
C TYR A 194 6.49 6.54 -11.32
N GLY A 195 7.63 6.11 -11.87
CA GLY A 195 7.88 4.72 -12.23
C GLY A 195 6.90 4.16 -13.26
N GLU A 196 6.55 4.94 -14.28
CA GLU A 196 5.63 4.49 -15.35
C GLU A 196 6.08 3.17 -15.99
N ASP A 197 7.36 3.04 -16.32
CA ASP A 197 7.94 1.80 -16.84
C ASP A 197 7.76 0.63 -15.87
N LYS A 198 7.82 0.89 -14.55
CA LYS A 198 7.63 -0.13 -13.51
C LYS A 198 6.18 -0.52 -13.36
N LEU A 199 5.25 0.44 -13.34
CA LEU A 199 3.81 0.18 -13.33
C LEU A 199 3.39 -0.67 -14.54
N ASN A 200 3.90 -0.32 -15.72
CA ASN A 200 3.68 -1.08 -16.93
C ASN A 200 4.23 -2.50 -16.80
N ALA A 201 5.46 -2.68 -16.30
CA ALA A 201 6.05 -4.01 -16.14
C ALA A 201 5.26 -4.90 -15.16
N ILE A 202 4.86 -4.39 -14.00
CA ILE A 202 4.17 -5.19 -12.96
C ILE A 202 2.69 -5.45 -13.27
N ALA A 203 2.08 -4.69 -14.19
CA ALA A 203 0.69 -4.92 -14.62
C ALA A 203 0.43 -6.34 -15.17
N TYR A 204 1.48 -7.03 -15.60
CA TYR A 204 1.44 -8.38 -16.18
C TYR A 204 1.51 -9.50 -15.13
N ILE A 205 1.64 -9.18 -13.83
CA ILE A 205 1.88 -10.17 -12.77
C ILE A 205 0.58 -10.81 -12.26
N LEU A 206 -0.33 -10.06 -11.60
CA LEU A 206 -1.60 -10.62 -11.12
C LEU A 206 -2.78 -10.22 -11.99
N CYS A 207 -3.57 -11.23 -12.36
CA CYS A 207 -4.85 -11.04 -13.00
C CYS A 207 -5.96 -10.81 -11.97
N ASP A 208 -6.73 -9.74 -12.17
CA ASP A 208 -8.02 -9.55 -11.54
C ASP A 208 -9.09 -10.24 -12.41
N GLU A 209 -9.46 -11.46 -12.02
CA GLU A 209 -10.41 -12.30 -12.75
C GLU A 209 -11.79 -11.66 -12.92
N GLU A 210 -12.24 -10.85 -11.94
CA GLU A 210 -13.52 -10.18 -12.02
C GLU A 210 -13.48 -9.04 -13.05
N LYS A 211 -12.44 -8.19 -13.00
CA LYS A 211 -12.25 -7.12 -13.99
C LYS A 211 -12.02 -7.66 -15.39
N LEU A 212 -11.21 -8.71 -15.55
CA LEU A 212 -11.01 -9.38 -16.82
C LEU A 212 -12.34 -9.87 -17.40
N LYS A 213 -13.19 -10.47 -16.56
CA LYS A 213 -14.52 -10.94 -16.97
C LYS A 213 -15.43 -9.78 -17.38
N GLU A 214 -15.39 -8.65 -16.69
CA GLU A 214 -16.14 -7.45 -17.10
C GLU A 214 -15.72 -6.96 -18.48
N ILE A 215 -14.41 -6.87 -18.75
CA ILE A 215 -13.87 -6.47 -20.06
C ILE A 215 -14.29 -7.47 -21.14
N LYS A 216 -14.18 -8.77 -20.87
CA LYS A 216 -14.65 -9.83 -21.79
C LYS A 216 -16.15 -9.72 -22.05
N ASN A 217 -16.97 -9.37 -21.06
CA ASN A 217 -18.41 -9.18 -21.27
C ASN A 217 -18.73 -7.98 -22.17
N ILE A 218 -17.92 -6.91 -22.11
CA ILE A 218 -18.08 -5.72 -22.95
C ILE A 218 -17.74 -6.03 -24.40
N ILE A 219 -16.61 -6.71 -24.63
CA ILE A 219 -16.13 -7.07 -25.97
C ILE A 219 -16.93 -8.22 -26.58
N ASN A 220 -17.39 -9.13 -25.72
CA ASN A 220 -18.03 -10.40 -26.09
C ASN A 220 -17.18 -11.20 -27.11
N PRO A 221 -15.94 -11.56 -26.75
CA PRO A 221 -15.00 -12.20 -27.67
C PRO A 221 -15.40 -13.64 -28.00
N THR A 222 -14.94 -14.09 -29.16
CA THR A 222 -14.96 -15.46 -29.65
C THR A 222 -13.53 -15.87 -30.01
N GLU A 223 -13.23 -17.17 -30.03
CA GLU A 223 -11.88 -17.66 -30.36
C GLU A 223 -10.77 -17.04 -29.47
N TRP A 224 -11.03 -16.88 -28.16
CA TRP A 224 -10.07 -16.30 -27.22
C TRP A 224 -8.86 -17.21 -26.99
N GLU A 225 -7.68 -16.72 -27.33
CA GLU A 225 -6.37 -17.32 -27.06
C GLU A 225 -5.57 -16.37 -26.16
N ALA A 226 -5.26 -16.83 -24.95
CA ALA A 226 -4.59 -16.02 -23.94
C ALA A 226 -3.06 -16.19 -23.96
N ASP A 227 -2.36 -15.13 -23.57
CA ASP A 227 -0.96 -15.13 -23.12
C ASP A 227 0.06 -15.79 -24.08
N SER A 228 -0.12 -15.67 -25.40
CA SER A 228 0.73 -16.38 -26.38
C SER A 228 1.25 -15.51 -27.55
N PRO A 229 2.13 -14.49 -27.30
CA PRO A 229 2.35 -13.81 -26.03
C PRO A 229 1.17 -12.90 -25.65
N TYR A 230 0.35 -12.55 -26.63
CA TYR A 230 -0.76 -11.62 -26.51
C TYR A 230 -2.09 -12.34 -26.36
N CYS A 231 -3.12 -11.61 -25.93
CA CYS A 231 -4.48 -12.13 -25.96
C CYS A 231 -5.10 -11.84 -27.33
N ASN A 232 -5.27 -12.89 -28.13
CA ASN A 232 -5.87 -12.83 -29.46
C ASN A 232 -7.32 -13.30 -29.39
N PHE A 233 -8.20 -12.66 -30.14
CA PHE A 233 -9.62 -12.99 -30.17
C PHE A 233 -10.29 -12.47 -31.43
N LYS A 234 -11.54 -12.84 -31.63
CA LYS A 234 -12.43 -12.24 -32.63
C LYS A 234 -13.67 -11.68 -31.97
N PHE A 235 -14.20 -10.59 -32.50
CA PHE A 235 -15.39 -9.95 -31.93
C PHE A 235 -16.20 -9.26 -33.02
N TYR A 236 -17.44 -8.92 -32.68
CA TYR A 236 -18.38 -8.31 -33.62
C TYR A 236 -18.46 -6.79 -33.44
N ILE A 237 -18.31 -6.06 -34.54
CA ILE A 237 -18.66 -4.63 -34.62
C ILE A 237 -19.83 -4.48 -35.61
N GLY A 238 -21.04 -4.45 -35.06
CA GLY A 238 -22.25 -4.62 -35.87
C GLY A 238 -22.35 -6.08 -36.33
N ASP A 239 -22.49 -6.31 -37.64
CA ASP A 239 -22.59 -7.66 -38.22
C ASP A 239 -21.26 -8.20 -38.76
N GLU A 240 -20.17 -7.44 -38.63
CA GLU A 240 -18.84 -7.79 -39.16
C GLU A 240 -17.97 -8.39 -38.05
N LEU A 241 -17.28 -9.49 -38.39
CA LEU A 241 -16.34 -10.17 -37.51
C LEU A 241 -14.94 -9.61 -37.71
N ILE A 242 -14.31 -9.13 -36.64
CA ILE A 242 -13.04 -8.40 -36.64
C ILE A 242 -12.02 -9.14 -35.79
N ASP A 243 -10.76 -9.16 -36.23
CA ASP A 243 -9.65 -9.67 -35.43
C ASP A 243 -9.29 -8.66 -34.33
N GLY A 244 -9.27 -9.11 -33.08
CA GLY A 244 -8.90 -8.33 -31.91
C GLY A 244 -7.61 -8.85 -31.30
N VAL A 245 -6.74 -7.93 -30.89
CA VAL A 245 -5.56 -8.28 -30.10
C VAL A 245 -5.38 -7.29 -28.96
N PHE A 246 -5.29 -7.80 -27.74
CA PHE A 246 -4.66 -7.07 -26.66
C PHE A 246 -3.19 -7.42 -26.69
N THR A 247 -2.30 -6.47 -26.93
CA THR A 247 -0.84 -6.67 -26.94
C THR A 247 -0.26 -6.79 -25.54
N MET A 248 -0.93 -7.60 -24.73
CA MET A 248 -0.62 -7.86 -23.35
C MET A 248 -1.25 -9.21 -22.91
N ASN A 249 -0.90 -9.69 -21.71
CA ASN A 249 -1.49 -10.90 -21.12
C ASN A 249 -2.81 -10.60 -20.40
N GLU A 250 -3.51 -11.64 -19.94
CA GLU A 250 -4.78 -11.49 -19.22
C GLU A 250 -4.65 -10.65 -17.94
N ALA A 251 -3.49 -10.70 -17.26
CA ALA A 251 -3.23 -9.89 -16.09
C ALA A 251 -3.28 -8.39 -16.42
N ALA A 252 -2.55 -7.97 -17.45
CA ALA A 252 -2.54 -6.58 -17.91
C ALA A 252 -3.89 -6.16 -18.50
N VAL A 253 -4.61 -7.04 -19.22
CA VAL A 253 -5.98 -6.75 -19.68
C VAL A 253 -6.88 -6.40 -18.51
N SER A 254 -6.78 -7.12 -17.38
CA SER A 254 -7.58 -6.85 -16.18
C SER A 254 -7.35 -5.48 -15.53
N LYS A 255 -6.28 -4.77 -15.92
CA LYS A 255 -5.96 -3.42 -15.42
C LYS A 255 -6.58 -2.29 -16.25
N LEU A 256 -7.12 -2.59 -17.43
CA LEU A 256 -7.70 -1.58 -18.31
C LEU A 256 -9.04 -1.04 -17.78
N ASP A 257 -9.29 0.25 -18.01
CA ASP A 257 -10.56 0.89 -17.71
C ASP A 257 -11.67 0.36 -18.64
N LYS A 258 -12.70 -0.25 -18.04
CA LYS A 258 -13.83 -0.84 -18.77
C LYS A 258 -14.72 0.18 -19.50
N GLU A 259 -14.92 1.37 -18.94
CA GLU A 259 -15.70 2.43 -19.58
C GLU A 259 -14.93 3.03 -20.75
N MET A 260 -13.60 3.12 -20.65
CA MET A 260 -12.75 3.46 -21.80
C MET A 260 -12.89 2.42 -22.91
N ILE A 261 -12.77 1.12 -22.61
CA ILE A 261 -12.95 0.05 -23.61
C ILE A 261 -14.32 0.17 -24.29
N LYS A 262 -15.38 0.38 -23.53
CA LYS A 262 -16.74 0.56 -24.06
C LYS A 262 -16.87 1.77 -24.97
N LYS A 263 -16.36 2.94 -24.54
CA LYS A 263 -16.34 4.17 -25.34
C LYS A 263 -15.58 3.95 -26.65
N SER A 264 -14.44 3.27 -26.59
CA SER A 264 -13.63 2.97 -27.75
C SER A 264 -14.35 2.08 -28.77
N LEU A 265 -15.08 1.05 -28.30
CA LEU A 265 -15.90 0.21 -29.17
C LEU A 265 -17.05 0.98 -29.83
N ASP A 266 -17.63 1.95 -29.14
CA ASP A 266 -18.69 2.80 -29.71
C ASP A 266 -18.13 3.76 -30.76
N GLU A 267 -17.00 4.42 -30.50
CA GLU A 267 -16.32 5.27 -31.47
C GLU A 267 -15.85 4.48 -32.70
N LEU A 268 -15.35 3.25 -32.50
CA LEU A 268 -14.93 2.37 -33.60
C LEU A 268 -16.08 2.06 -34.57
N LYS A 269 -17.32 1.96 -34.09
CA LYS A 269 -18.50 1.80 -34.96
C LYS A 269 -18.67 2.99 -35.89
N GLU A 270 -18.53 4.21 -35.37
CA GLU A 270 -18.67 5.45 -36.17
C GLU A 270 -17.54 5.58 -37.19
N VAL A 271 -16.29 5.42 -36.73
CA VAL A 271 -15.08 5.47 -37.55
C VAL A 271 -15.17 4.46 -38.70
N LYS A 272 -15.61 3.23 -38.41
CA LYS A 272 -15.77 2.19 -39.41
C LYS A 272 -16.70 2.62 -40.55
N GLU A 273 -17.85 3.19 -40.22
CA GLU A 273 -18.80 3.67 -41.22
C GLU A 273 -18.27 4.85 -42.04
N ILE A 274 -17.47 5.74 -41.42
CA ILE A 274 -16.82 6.85 -42.12
C ILE A 274 -15.85 6.33 -43.20
N PHE A 275 -14.95 5.41 -42.86
CA PHE A 275 -13.97 4.86 -43.80
C PHE A 275 -14.60 3.98 -44.87
N LYS A 276 -15.65 3.23 -44.52
CA LYS A 276 -16.42 2.44 -45.48
C LYS A 276 -17.07 3.31 -46.56
N ASN A 277 -17.67 4.44 -46.16
CA ASN A 277 -18.39 5.32 -47.07
C ASN A 277 -17.48 6.27 -47.87
N ASN A 278 -16.40 6.77 -47.27
CA ASN A 278 -15.55 7.79 -47.90
C ASN A 278 -14.37 7.19 -48.65
N GLU A 279 -13.82 6.07 -48.18
CA GLU A 279 -12.57 5.52 -48.67
C GLU A 279 -12.69 4.08 -49.20
N ASN A 280 -13.91 3.51 -49.22
CA ASN A 280 -14.15 2.11 -49.60
C ASN A 280 -13.18 1.15 -48.87
N ALA A 281 -13.01 1.38 -47.56
CA ALA A 281 -12.10 0.63 -46.72
C ALA A 281 -12.87 -0.09 -45.60
N GLU A 282 -12.52 -1.35 -45.36
CA GLU A 282 -13.13 -2.21 -44.34
C GLU A 282 -12.18 -2.35 -43.15
N LEU A 283 -12.74 -2.30 -41.93
CA LEU A 283 -12.00 -2.59 -40.72
C LEU A 283 -11.64 -4.08 -40.71
N ILE A 284 -10.36 -4.39 -40.49
CA ILE A 284 -9.87 -5.78 -40.48
C ILE A 284 -9.36 -6.22 -39.11
N SER A 285 -8.76 -5.31 -38.33
CA SER A 285 -8.28 -5.65 -37.00
C SER A 285 -8.27 -4.44 -36.06
N VAL A 286 -8.37 -4.72 -34.77
CA VAL A 286 -8.22 -3.73 -33.70
C VAL A 286 -7.21 -4.24 -32.69
N LYS A 287 -6.24 -3.39 -32.37
CA LYS A 287 -5.19 -3.64 -31.38
C LYS A 287 -5.38 -2.68 -30.20
N PHE A 288 -5.25 -3.23 -28.99
CA PHE A 288 -5.34 -2.51 -27.72
C PHE A 288 -4.01 -2.66 -26.97
N ASP A 289 -3.35 -1.54 -26.69
CA ASP A 289 -2.08 -1.47 -25.98
C ASP A 289 -2.26 -1.05 -24.51
N ILE A 290 -1.26 -1.37 -23.67
CA ILE A 290 -1.28 -1.10 -22.22
C ILE A 290 -1.17 0.40 -21.90
N ASP A 291 -0.61 1.18 -22.82
CA ASP A 291 -0.52 2.64 -22.76
C ASP A 291 -1.84 3.34 -23.15
N TYR A 292 -2.93 2.58 -23.23
CA TYR A 292 -4.27 3.03 -23.63
C TYR A 292 -4.34 3.54 -25.08
N THR A 293 -3.40 3.10 -25.94
CA THR A 293 -3.50 3.26 -27.38
C THR A 293 -4.40 2.19 -27.99
N ILE A 294 -5.31 2.63 -28.87
CA ILE A 294 -6.12 1.75 -29.70
C ILE A 294 -5.80 2.02 -31.16
N GLU A 295 -5.40 0.96 -31.85
CA GLU A 295 -5.05 0.98 -33.26
C GLU A 295 -6.08 0.19 -34.07
N ALA A 296 -6.73 0.85 -35.03
CA ALA A 296 -7.69 0.22 -35.94
C ALA A 296 -7.08 0.14 -37.34
N ALA A 297 -6.94 -1.07 -37.86
CA ALA A 297 -6.41 -1.33 -39.19
C ALA A 297 -7.53 -1.52 -40.21
N PHE A 298 -7.41 -0.82 -41.34
CA PHE A 298 -8.36 -0.82 -42.43
C PHE A 298 -7.71 -1.32 -43.71
N LYS A 299 -8.47 -2.04 -44.52
CA LYS A 299 -8.08 -2.50 -45.84
C LYS A 299 -8.95 -1.84 -46.90
N ASN A 300 -8.33 -1.13 -47.83
CA ASN A 300 -9.03 -0.53 -48.96
C ASN A 300 -9.37 -1.60 -50.01
N ASN A 301 -10.66 -1.74 -50.35
CA ASN A 301 -11.19 -2.80 -51.22
C ASN A 301 -10.81 -2.65 -52.70
N GLU A 302 -10.36 -1.47 -53.14
CA GLU A 302 -9.96 -1.22 -54.54
C GLU A 302 -8.47 -1.42 -54.75
N THR A 303 -7.67 -0.97 -53.77
CA THR A 303 -6.21 -0.93 -53.88
C THR A 303 -5.51 -2.05 -53.13
N GLU A 304 -6.24 -2.79 -52.29
CA GLU A 304 -5.73 -3.81 -51.37
C GLU A 304 -4.70 -3.26 -50.34
N LYS A 305 -4.57 -1.93 -50.24
CA LYS A 305 -3.66 -1.30 -49.27
C LYS A 305 -4.25 -1.36 -47.87
N ILE A 306 -3.38 -1.67 -46.91
CA ILE A 306 -3.68 -1.64 -45.49
C ILE A 306 -3.11 -0.35 -44.90
N PHE A 307 -3.90 0.32 -44.08
CA PHE A 307 -3.49 1.47 -43.28
C PHE A 307 -4.11 1.36 -41.89
N SER A 308 -3.57 2.08 -40.92
CA SER A 308 -4.12 2.13 -39.57
C SER A 308 -4.32 3.55 -39.09
N ILE A 309 -5.27 3.71 -38.18
CA ILE A 309 -5.43 4.92 -37.38
C ILE A 309 -5.18 4.55 -35.93
N ARG A 310 -4.65 5.50 -35.17
CA ARG A 310 -4.36 5.31 -33.75
C ARG A 310 -4.99 6.42 -32.95
N LYS A 311 -5.55 6.07 -31.80
CA LYS A 311 -6.03 7.02 -30.80
C LYS A 311 -5.50 6.59 -29.44
N MET A 312 -4.80 7.51 -28.79
CA MET A 312 -4.38 7.39 -27.39
C MET A 312 -5.49 8.00 -26.53
N PHE A 313 -5.92 7.26 -25.51
CA PHE A 313 -7.01 7.70 -24.63
C PHE A 313 -6.51 8.39 -23.35
N ASN A 314 -5.20 8.41 -23.10
CA ASN A 314 -4.60 9.14 -21.98
C ASN A 314 -4.26 10.59 -22.36
N GLU A 315 -4.88 11.56 -21.69
CA GLU A 315 -4.25 12.88 -21.49
C GLU A 315 -3.33 12.79 -20.24
N ASP A 316 -2.23 13.54 -20.17
CA ASP A 316 -1.22 13.44 -19.08
C ASP A 316 -1.81 13.44 -17.64
N SER A 317 -2.97 14.07 -17.44
CA SER A 317 -3.66 14.10 -16.15
C SER A 317 -4.45 12.82 -15.82
N GLU A 318 -4.90 12.07 -16.82
CA GLU A 318 -5.64 10.81 -16.64
C GLU A 318 -4.68 9.65 -16.33
N TYR A 319 -3.49 9.64 -16.93
CA TYR A 319 -2.46 8.64 -16.63
C TYR A 319 -2.10 8.67 -15.14
N LYS A 320 -1.84 9.86 -14.60
CA LYS A 320 -1.53 10.05 -13.18
C LYS A 320 -2.66 9.54 -12.27
N LYS A 321 -3.92 9.79 -12.63
CA LYS A 321 -5.04 9.30 -11.83
C LYS A 321 -5.15 7.77 -11.85
N VAL A 322 -5.01 7.18 -13.04
CA VAL A 322 -5.06 5.74 -13.24
C VAL A 322 -3.92 5.04 -12.51
N ALA A 323 -2.73 5.61 -12.58
CA ALA A 323 -1.58 5.06 -11.91
C ALA A 323 -1.66 5.23 -10.37
N ASP A 324 -2.25 6.32 -9.84
CA ASP A 324 -2.54 6.45 -8.42
C ASP A 324 -3.55 5.36 -7.96
N GLU A 325 -4.61 5.12 -8.74
CA GLU A 325 -5.58 4.04 -8.49
C GLU A 325 -4.94 2.63 -8.58
N ILE A 326 -4.01 2.43 -9.51
CA ILE A 326 -3.25 1.19 -9.67
C ILE A 326 -2.28 0.99 -8.49
N PHE A 327 -1.58 2.04 -8.08
CA PHE A 327 -0.66 2.05 -6.95
C PHE A 327 -1.39 1.65 -5.65
N ASP A 328 -2.55 2.28 -5.41
CA ASP A 328 -3.48 1.88 -4.36
C ASP A 328 -3.89 0.41 -4.49
N SER A 329 -4.26 -0.04 -5.69
CA SER A 329 -4.74 -1.40 -5.91
C SER A 329 -3.68 -2.45 -5.55
N TYR A 330 -2.40 -2.14 -5.75
CA TYR A 330 -1.27 -3.00 -5.40
C TYR A 330 -0.92 -2.97 -3.91
N GLY A 331 -1.66 -2.25 -3.06
CA GLY A 331 -1.38 -2.22 -1.63
C GLY A 331 -0.05 -1.53 -1.31
N MET A 332 0.34 -0.60 -2.16
CA MET A 332 1.44 0.31 -1.90
C MET A 332 0.91 1.49 -1.07
N PRO A 333 1.62 1.96 -0.04
CA PRO A 333 1.21 3.18 0.66
C PRO A 333 1.30 4.37 -0.30
N LEU A 334 0.17 5.02 -0.60
CA LEU A 334 0.19 6.34 -1.24
C LEU A 334 0.98 7.30 -0.34
N ASP A 335 2.01 7.91 -0.91
CA ASP A 335 2.98 8.85 -0.32
C ASP A 335 4.14 8.24 0.51
N PRO A 336 5.36 8.83 0.40
CA PRO A 336 6.58 8.28 0.95
C PRO A 336 6.50 8.22 2.46
N TYR A 337 6.76 7.02 3.01
CA TYR A 337 7.13 6.81 4.39
C TYR A 337 6.24 7.51 5.44
N LEU A 338 5.47 6.68 6.16
CA LEU A 338 5.20 6.89 7.58
C LEU A 338 4.58 8.26 7.92
N GLU A 339 3.41 8.59 7.38
CA GLU A 339 2.47 9.29 8.27
C GLU A 339 2.02 8.25 9.31
N GLU A 340 2.48 8.39 10.55
CA GLU A 340 1.90 7.65 11.68
C GLU A 340 0.39 7.93 11.65
N LEU A 341 -0.40 6.96 11.18
CA LEU A 341 -1.85 7.07 11.22
C LEU A 341 -2.23 7.38 12.67
N PRO A 342 -3.06 8.41 12.91
CA PRO A 342 -3.35 8.84 14.26
C PRO A 342 -3.96 7.67 15.02
N ASN A 343 -3.38 7.30 16.18
CA ASN A 343 -3.92 6.21 17.00
C ASN A 343 -5.32 6.53 17.56
N MET A 344 -5.68 7.82 17.62
CA MET A 344 -6.98 8.32 18.03
C MET A 344 -7.29 9.63 17.29
N VAL A 345 -8.53 9.78 16.85
CA VAL A 345 -9.09 11.00 16.24
C VAL A 345 -10.37 11.35 16.99
N THR A 346 -10.57 12.62 17.33
CA THR A 346 -11.82 13.11 17.92
C THR A 346 -12.26 14.42 17.25
N LEU A 347 -13.46 14.41 16.68
CA LEU A 347 -14.07 15.53 15.97
C LEU A 347 -15.33 15.98 16.70
N TYR A 348 -15.65 17.28 16.62
CA TYR A 348 -16.79 17.88 17.32
C TYR A 348 -17.66 18.73 16.40
N LYS A 349 -18.95 18.80 16.70
CA LYS A 349 -19.91 19.70 16.04
C LYS A 349 -20.84 20.34 17.05
N LYS A 350 -21.04 21.66 16.94
CA LYS A 350 -21.99 22.40 17.77
C LYS A 350 -23.29 22.65 17.01
N GLU A 351 -24.41 22.18 17.54
CA GLU A 351 -25.74 22.31 16.91
C GLU A 351 -26.84 22.41 17.99
N ASP A 352 -27.75 23.38 17.86
CA ASP A 352 -28.95 23.59 18.70
C ASP A 352 -28.78 23.66 20.24
N ASP A 353 -27.59 23.98 20.75
CA ASP A 353 -27.15 23.97 22.17
C ASP A 353 -26.50 22.66 22.65
N CYS A 354 -26.36 21.66 21.78
CA CYS A 354 -25.61 20.44 22.05
C CYS A 354 -24.21 20.49 21.41
N LEU A 355 -23.25 19.83 22.05
CA LEU A 355 -21.93 19.54 21.49
C LEU A 355 -21.89 18.05 21.15
N TYR A 356 -21.90 17.73 19.88
CA TYR A 356 -21.77 16.36 19.37
C TYR A 356 -20.30 16.03 19.18
N TYR A 357 -19.96 14.75 19.32
CA TYR A 357 -18.63 14.24 19.03
C TYR A 357 -18.69 12.95 18.22
N ALA A 358 -17.63 12.73 17.46
CA ALA A 358 -17.30 11.48 16.84
C ALA A 358 -15.82 11.22 17.07
N GLU A 359 -15.48 10.06 17.61
CA GLU A 359 -14.11 9.63 17.79
C GLU A 359 -13.90 8.21 17.29
N CYS A 360 -12.65 7.94 16.90
CA CYS A 360 -12.20 6.60 16.64
C CYS A 360 -10.78 6.40 17.15
N TRP A 361 -10.49 5.19 17.60
CA TRP A 361 -9.14 4.77 17.98
C TRP A 361 -8.92 3.30 17.65
N ILE A 362 -7.65 2.91 17.59
CA ILE A 362 -7.25 1.52 17.42
C ILE A 362 -6.81 0.89 18.74
N ASN A 363 -7.12 -0.38 18.91
CA ASN A 363 -6.50 -1.26 19.91
C ASN A 363 -5.99 -2.54 19.22
N ASP A 364 -5.39 -3.45 19.97
CA ASP A 364 -4.75 -4.68 19.42
C ASP A 364 -5.73 -5.61 18.66
N GLU A 365 -7.06 -5.40 18.75
CA GLU A 365 -8.07 -6.33 18.23
C GLU A 365 -9.05 -5.71 17.21
N CYS A 366 -9.30 -4.40 17.27
CA CYS A 366 -10.29 -3.71 16.44
C CYS A 366 -10.08 -2.19 16.35
N ILE A 367 -10.74 -1.58 15.36
CA ILE A 367 -11.01 -0.14 15.34
C ILE A 367 -12.28 0.10 16.15
N VAL A 368 -12.23 1.00 17.12
CA VAL A 368 -13.39 1.41 17.91
C VAL A 368 -13.86 2.77 17.42
N LYS A 369 -15.15 2.88 17.10
CA LYS A 369 -15.85 4.13 16.79
C LYS A 369 -16.78 4.46 17.95
N HIS A 370 -16.65 5.64 18.53
CA HIS A 370 -17.53 6.13 19.59
C HIS A 370 -18.14 7.47 19.20
N THR A 371 -19.45 7.59 19.31
CA THR A 371 -20.19 8.76 18.81
C THR A 371 -21.30 9.14 19.77
N GLY A 372 -21.61 10.43 19.88
CA GLY A 372 -22.67 10.86 20.76
C GLY A 372 -22.72 12.35 21.02
N ILE A 373 -23.32 12.71 22.15
CA ILE A 373 -23.37 14.06 22.68
C ILE A 373 -22.38 14.11 23.85
N VAL A 374 -21.52 15.11 23.88
CA VAL A 374 -20.54 15.31 24.95
C VAL A 374 -21.28 15.38 26.29
N GLY A 375 -20.85 14.57 27.26
CA GLY A 375 -21.52 14.42 28.55
C GLY A 375 -22.54 13.29 28.65
N ASP A 376 -22.70 12.49 27.60
CA ASP A 376 -23.49 11.25 27.61
C ASP A 376 -22.60 10.06 27.21
N THR A 377 -23.05 8.85 27.57
CA THR A 377 -22.33 7.56 27.39
C THR A 377 -22.10 7.15 25.93
N GLY A 378 -22.77 7.81 24.98
CA GLY A 378 -22.58 7.62 23.54
C GLY A 378 -22.95 6.22 23.02
N LYS A 379 -22.56 5.95 21.77
CA LYS A 379 -22.71 4.67 21.07
C LYS A 379 -21.33 4.18 20.63
N THR A 380 -21.03 2.92 20.93
CA THR A 380 -19.79 2.24 20.51
C THR A 380 -20.07 1.27 19.38
N GLU A 381 -19.22 1.29 18.35
CA GLU A 381 -19.19 0.31 17.26
C GLU A 381 -17.75 -0.18 17.08
N GLU A 382 -17.58 -1.49 16.89
CA GLU A 382 -16.29 -2.12 16.70
C GLU A 382 -16.18 -2.66 15.27
N TYR A 383 -15.05 -2.39 14.63
CA TYR A 383 -14.76 -2.81 13.26
C TYR A 383 -13.47 -3.63 13.27
N LYS A 384 -13.52 -4.78 12.61
CA LYS A 384 -12.31 -5.58 12.40
C LYS A 384 -11.41 -4.87 11.39
N TYR A 385 -10.11 -4.93 11.64
CA TYR A 385 -9.09 -4.49 10.70
C TYR A 385 -7.96 -5.52 10.73
N ASP A 386 -7.45 -5.88 9.55
CA ASP A 386 -6.41 -6.92 9.44
C ASP A 386 -5.02 -6.31 9.21
N ASN A 387 -4.96 -5.05 8.78
CA ASN A 387 -3.73 -4.33 8.44
C ASN A 387 -3.95 -2.79 8.50
N PRO A 388 -2.86 -1.99 8.51
CA PRO A 388 -2.97 -0.52 8.55
C PRO A 388 -3.79 0.12 7.41
N ARG A 389 -3.92 -0.55 6.26
CA ARG A 389 -4.73 -0.04 5.13
C ARG A 389 -6.22 -0.09 5.42
N ASP A 390 -6.69 -1.12 6.12
CA ASP A 390 -8.08 -1.19 6.56
C ASP A 390 -8.39 -0.04 7.52
N TYR A 391 -7.43 0.33 8.38
CA TYR A 391 -7.56 1.50 9.25
C TYR A 391 -7.56 2.82 8.46
N LYS A 392 -6.68 2.98 7.47
CA LYS A 392 -6.67 4.17 6.61
C LYS A 392 -8.00 4.34 5.85
N LYS A 393 -8.52 3.27 5.23
CA LYS A 393 -9.83 3.28 4.55
C LYS A 393 -10.97 3.65 5.51
N PHE A 394 -10.90 3.14 6.74
CA PHE A 394 -11.84 3.51 7.78
C PHE A 394 -11.74 5.01 8.12
N LEU A 395 -10.53 5.54 8.32
CA LEU A 395 -10.29 6.95 8.61
C LEU A 395 -10.80 7.86 7.49
N ASP A 396 -10.53 7.53 6.23
CA ASP A 396 -11.01 8.32 5.09
C ASP A 396 -12.55 8.36 5.05
N SER A 397 -13.19 7.20 5.28
CA SER A 397 -14.65 7.11 5.40
C SER A 397 -15.18 7.88 6.62
N PHE A 398 -14.45 7.86 7.73
CA PHE A 398 -14.80 8.56 8.97
C PHE A 398 -14.74 10.08 8.78
N TYR A 399 -13.68 10.60 8.15
CA TYR A 399 -13.57 12.03 7.84
C TYR A 399 -14.62 12.48 6.81
N GLU A 400 -14.99 11.63 5.86
CA GLU A 400 -16.08 11.93 4.92
C GLU A 400 -17.44 11.99 5.63
N GLU A 401 -17.72 10.98 6.48
CA GLU A 401 -18.95 10.89 7.27
C GLU A 401 -19.14 12.09 8.21
N TYR A 402 -18.05 12.56 8.83
CA TYR A 402 -18.04 13.68 9.79
C TYR A 402 -17.39 14.94 9.21
N SER A 403 -17.56 15.18 7.91
CA SER A 403 -16.96 16.32 7.20
C SER A 403 -17.45 17.70 7.69
N ASP A 404 -18.57 17.76 8.41
CA ASP A 404 -19.08 18.98 9.08
C ASP A 404 -18.66 19.10 10.56
N TYR A 405 -17.83 18.18 11.06
CA TYR A 405 -17.21 18.23 12.39
C TYR A 405 -15.78 18.77 12.27
N THR A 406 -15.25 19.32 13.36
CA THR A 406 -13.90 19.90 13.43
C THR A 406 -13.19 19.47 14.72
N GLU A 407 -11.86 19.38 14.68
CA GLU A 407 -11.05 19.26 15.90
C GLU A 407 -11.13 20.55 16.73
N ILE A 408 -11.17 20.40 18.06
CA ILE A 408 -11.04 21.52 18.98
C ILE A 408 -9.56 21.73 19.26
N SER A 409 -9.07 22.96 19.04
CA SER A 409 -7.68 23.32 19.29
C SER A 409 -7.34 23.14 20.77
N LYS A 410 -6.11 22.72 21.07
CA LYS A 410 -5.60 22.68 22.46
C LYS A 410 -5.65 24.04 23.15
N GLU A 411 -5.72 25.12 22.37
CA GLU A 411 -5.89 26.47 22.90
C GLU A 411 -7.25 26.70 23.58
N GLU A 412 -8.25 25.90 23.24
CA GLU A 412 -9.61 25.98 23.77
C GLU A 412 -9.83 25.03 24.96
N TYR A 413 -8.80 24.28 25.37
CA TYR A 413 -8.90 23.36 26.50
C TYR A 413 -8.84 24.10 27.82
N PHE A 414 -9.36 23.44 28.86
CA PHE A 414 -9.28 23.88 30.25
C PHE A 414 -8.67 22.78 31.10
N TYR A 415 -7.89 23.17 32.11
CA TYR A 415 -7.69 22.31 33.27
C TYR A 415 -8.90 22.42 34.18
N LEU A 416 -9.55 21.30 34.49
CA LEU A 416 -10.50 21.16 35.56
C LEU A 416 -9.83 20.40 36.70
N ILE A 417 -9.65 21.08 37.82
CA ILE A 417 -8.85 20.59 38.94
C ILE A 417 -9.77 20.17 40.07
N LEU A 418 -9.71 18.90 40.44
CA LEU A 418 -10.37 18.35 41.62
C LEU A 418 -9.37 18.29 42.77
N GLN A 419 -9.67 19.00 43.86
CA GLN A 419 -8.80 19.16 45.02
C GLN A 419 -9.39 18.50 46.27
N PHE A 420 -8.54 17.80 47.01
CA PHE A 420 -8.85 17.23 48.32
C PHE A 420 -7.83 17.67 49.36
N GLU A 421 -8.29 17.93 50.59
CA GLU A 421 -7.40 18.22 51.72
C GLU A 421 -6.89 16.93 52.37
N ILE A 422 -5.61 16.93 52.75
CA ILE A 422 -4.95 15.80 53.39
C ILE A 422 -4.14 16.25 54.61
N GLU A 423 -3.80 15.27 55.45
CA GLU A 423 -2.94 15.49 56.62
C GLU A 423 -1.51 15.88 56.17
N PRO A 424 -0.82 16.79 56.90
CA PRO A 424 0.57 17.14 56.63
C PRO A 424 1.50 15.92 56.60
N PHE A 425 2.45 15.93 55.66
CA PHE A 425 3.45 14.87 55.52
C PHE A 425 4.81 15.43 55.09
N GLU A 426 5.89 14.68 55.35
CA GLU A 426 7.25 15.01 54.90
C GLU A 426 7.74 13.93 53.93
N GLY A 427 8.33 14.34 52.80
CA GLY A 427 8.87 13.42 51.81
C GLY A 427 7.80 12.88 50.86
N GLU A 428 7.66 11.56 50.78
CA GLU A 428 6.72 10.90 49.86
C GLU A 428 5.28 10.87 50.42
N LEU A 429 4.30 10.81 49.51
CA LEU A 429 2.88 10.71 49.87
C LEU A 429 2.66 9.47 50.75
N PRO A 430 1.96 9.58 51.90
CA PRO A 430 1.69 8.43 52.75
C PRO A 430 0.94 7.32 52.01
N SER A 431 1.40 6.07 52.19
CA SER A 431 0.84 4.88 51.53
C SER A 431 -0.67 4.69 51.69
N LYS A 432 -1.27 5.21 52.76
CA LYS A 432 -2.72 5.22 52.98
C LYS A 432 -3.51 5.95 51.88
N TYR A 433 -2.86 6.84 51.12
CA TYR A 433 -3.47 7.57 50.00
C TYR A 433 -3.20 6.92 48.64
N HIS A 434 -2.32 5.93 48.52
CA HIS A 434 -1.98 5.35 47.21
C HIS A 434 -3.21 4.71 46.54
N ASP A 435 -3.92 3.85 47.27
CA ASP A 435 -5.10 3.17 46.74
C ASP A 435 -6.23 4.17 46.42
N VAL A 436 -6.40 5.18 47.28
CA VAL A 436 -7.37 6.26 47.10
C VAL A 436 -7.06 7.09 45.86
N VAL A 437 -5.80 7.52 45.69
CA VAL A 437 -5.37 8.30 44.52
C VAL A 437 -5.56 7.50 43.23
N ASN A 438 -5.19 6.22 43.24
CA ASN A 438 -5.40 5.33 42.11
C ASN A 438 -6.89 5.16 41.78
N ASN A 439 -7.74 4.96 42.79
CA ASN A 439 -9.18 4.78 42.56
C ASN A 439 -9.83 6.04 41.98
N ILE A 440 -9.50 7.21 42.55
CA ILE A 440 -9.97 8.51 42.04
C ILE A 440 -9.47 8.73 40.61
N GLY A 441 -8.19 8.47 40.37
CA GLY A 441 -7.60 8.63 39.05
C GLY A 441 -8.28 7.76 37.98
N ASN A 442 -8.50 6.48 38.28
CA ASN A 442 -9.21 5.55 37.40
C ASN A 442 -10.66 5.97 37.15
N THR A 443 -11.36 6.44 38.19
CA THR A 443 -12.75 6.91 38.09
C THR A 443 -12.85 8.17 37.23
N LEU A 444 -11.96 9.14 37.46
CA LEU A 444 -11.88 10.36 36.65
C LEU A 444 -11.60 10.04 35.18
N HIS A 445 -10.59 9.21 34.92
CA HIS A 445 -10.25 8.79 33.57
C HIS A 445 -11.44 8.12 32.88
N SER A 446 -12.05 7.13 33.53
CA SER A 446 -13.20 6.41 32.98
C SER A 446 -14.38 7.33 32.69
N VAL A 447 -14.79 8.18 33.64
CA VAL A 447 -15.98 9.04 33.46
C VAL A 447 -15.74 10.10 32.39
N LEU A 448 -14.58 10.75 32.38
CA LEU A 448 -14.34 11.84 31.44
C LEU A 448 -14.12 11.35 30.00
N THR A 449 -13.42 10.22 29.82
CA THR A 449 -13.13 9.65 28.51
C THR A 449 -14.38 9.07 27.87
N TRP A 450 -15.17 8.26 28.57
CA TRP A 450 -16.40 7.67 28.01
C TRP A 450 -17.53 8.66 27.75
N ASN A 451 -17.42 9.89 28.24
CA ASN A 451 -18.36 10.98 27.95
C ASN A 451 -17.77 12.01 26.96
N ALA A 452 -16.62 11.71 26.36
CA ALA A 452 -15.89 12.54 25.37
C ALA A 452 -15.73 14.02 25.78
N VAL A 453 -15.54 14.27 27.08
CA VAL A 453 -15.43 15.63 27.63
C VAL A 453 -13.99 15.95 28.06
N GLY A 454 -13.14 14.93 28.24
CA GLY A 454 -11.76 15.11 28.63
C GLY A 454 -11.06 13.86 29.13
N SER A 455 -9.90 14.06 29.77
CA SER A 455 -9.12 12.99 30.39
C SER A 455 -8.32 13.51 31.59
N LEU A 456 -7.91 12.59 32.47
CA LEU A 456 -6.95 12.90 33.53
C LEU A 456 -5.55 13.05 32.95
N ASN A 457 -4.89 14.17 33.22
CA ASN A 457 -3.52 14.44 32.77
C ASN A 457 -2.48 14.07 33.83
N SER A 458 -2.66 14.54 35.06
CA SER A 458 -1.69 14.35 36.15
C SER A 458 -2.33 14.53 37.52
N CYS A 459 -1.61 14.12 38.57
CA CYS A 459 -1.95 14.46 39.94
C CYS A 459 -0.70 14.92 40.70
N ASN A 460 -0.88 15.81 41.67
CA ASN A 460 0.17 16.21 42.60
C ASN A 460 -0.37 16.20 44.03
N ALA A 461 0.53 16.15 45.00
CA ALA A 461 0.19 16.27 46.41
C ALA A 461 1.27 17.06 47.15
N GLY A 462 0.88 18.00 48.01
CA GLY A 462 1.86 18.82 48.72
C GLY A 462 1.25 19.91 49.59
N GLU A 463 2.13 20.66 50.24
CA GLU A 463 1.77 21.85 51.01
C GLU A 463 1.35 22.98 50.08
N THR A 464 0.25 23.67 50.42
CA THR A 464 -0.19 24.84 49.64
C THR A 464 0.79 26.01 49.79
N GLU A 465 1.07 26.73 48.72
CA GLU A 465 2.05 27.84 48.74
C GLU A 465 1.68 28.98 49.70
N ASN A 466 0.38 29.20 49.94
CA ASN A 466 -0.13 30.38 50.64
C ASN A 466 -0.61 30.12 52.09
N ILE A 467 -0.96 28.88 52.44
CA ILE A 467 -1.34 28.50 53.82
C ILE A 467 -0.38 27.44 54.33
N LYS A 468 0.57 27.88 55.15
CA LYS A 468 1.52 27.00 55.80
C LYS A 468 0.80 25.98 56.70
N GLY A 469 1.10 24.70 56.50
CA GLY A 469 0.53 23.57 57.22
C GLY A 469 -0.75 23.00 56.61
N LYS A 470 -1.23 23.52 55.47
CA LYS A 470 -2.35 22.95 54.72
C LYS A 470 -1.81 22.13 53.54
N TYR A 471 -2.24 20.88 53.43
CA TYR A 471 -1.78 19.96 52.40
C TYR A 471 -2.97 19.50 51.55
N VAL A 472 -2.75 19.36 50.25
CA VAL A 472 -3.79 19.01 49.29
C VAL A 472 -3.29 17.97 48.29
N ILE A 473 -4.23 17.29 47.64
CA ILE A 473 -4.02 16.51 46.42
C ILE A 473 -4.83 17.18 45.30
N ASN A 474 -4.17 17.51 44.19
CA ASN A 474 -4.82 18.03 42.98
C ASN A 474 -4.82 16.98 41.87
N PHE A 475 -5.97 16.77 41.25
CA PHE A 475 -6.12 16.00 40.02
C PHE A 475 -6.40 16.94 38.86
N PHE A 476 -5.47 17.00 37.90
CA PHE A 476 -5.54 17.89 36.75
C PHE A 476 -6.19 17.16 35.59
N CYS A 477 -7.44 17.51 35.28
CA CYS A 477 -8.15 16.95 34.13
C CYS A 477 -8.11 17.95 32.97
N ILE A 478 -7.72 17.51 31.78
CA ILE A 478 -7.83 18.32 30.56
C ILE A 478 -9.23 18.10 30.01
N VAL A 479 -9.99 19.18 29.83
CA VAL A 479 -11.39 19.13 29.39
C VAL A 479 -11.67 20.16 28.31
N ILE A 480 -12.63 19.85 27.43
CA ILE A 480 -13.10 20.76 26.37
C ILE A 480 -14.31 21.60 26.80
N ASN A 481 -15.01 21.17 27.85
CA ASN A 481 -16.19 21.84 28.38
C ASN A 481 -16.25 21.71 29.91
N THR A 482 -15.98 22.83 30.59
CA THR A 482 -15.90 22.87 32.06
C THR A 482 -17.24 22.59 32.74
N ASP A 483 -18.36 23.10 32.20
CA ASP A 483 -19.69 22.93 32.80
C ASP A 483 -20.19 21.48 32.75
N ILE A 484 -19.92 20.76 31.65
CA ILE A 484 -20.28 19.35 31.50
C ILE A 484 -19.37 18.50 32.40
N ALA A 485 -18.05 18.68 32.29
CA ALA A 485 -17.10 17.91 33.09
C ALA A 485 -17.29 18.13 34.59
N PHE A 486 -17.57 19.37 35.02
CA PHE A 486 -17.91 19.69 36.40
C PHE A 486 -19.12 18.90 36.90
N ARG A 487 -20.20 18.85 36.11
CA ARG A 487 -21.41 18.09 36.47
C ARG A 487 -21.16 16.59 36.56
N LEU A 488 -20.36 16.03 35.65
CA LEU A 488 -19.98 14.61 35.68
C LEU A 488 -19.13 14.29 36.91
N ILE A 489 -18.12 15.12 37.20
CA ILE A 489 -17.29 14.94 38.39
C ILE A 489 -18.15 14.99 39.66
N LEU A 490 -19.04 16.00 39.76
CA LEU A 490 -19.87 16.18 40.94
C LEU A 490 -20.87 15.04 41.16
N ASN A 491 -21.51 14.54 40.10
CA ASN A 491 -22.62 13.59 40.22
C ASN A 491 -22.20 12.13 40.07
N GLU A 492 -21.10 11.84 39.38
CA GLU A 492 -20.67 10.47 39.10
C GLU A 492 -19.34 10.15 39.77
N VAL A 493 -18.33 11.00 39.62
CA VAL A 493 -17.02 10.72 40.21
C VAL A 493 -17.09 10.78 41.73
N ILE A 494 -17.59 11.89 42.30
CA ILE A 494 -17.72 12.07 43.76
C ILE A 494 -18.60 10.98 44.38
N GLU A 495 -19.69 10.60 43.72
CA GLU A 495 -20.57 9.53 44.20
C GLU A 495 -19.88 8.16 44.26
N ASN A 496 -18.96 7.88 43.33
CA ASN A 496 -18.19 6.63 43.30
C ASN A 496 -17.02 6.61 44.31
N ILE A 497 -16.47 7.76 44.67
CA ILE A 497 -15.29 7.85 45.56
C ILE A 497 -15.62 8.30 47.00
N LYS A 498 -16.89 8.58 47.30
CA LYS A 498 -17.33 9.13 48.59
C LYS A 498 -16.98 8.30 49.83
N GLU A 499 -16.69 7.01 49.65
CA GLU A 499 -16.27 6.12 50.74
C GLU A 499 -14.74 6.16 50.98
N ASP A 500 -13.98 6.69 50.02
CA ASP A 500 -12.51 6.69 50.02
C ASP A 500 -11.89 7.99 50.59
N ILE A 501 -12.67 9.08 50.62
CA ILE A 501 -12.19 10.42 50.96
C ILE A 501 -13.18 11.20 51.83
N ASP A 502 -12.64 12.17 52.58
CA ASP A 502 -13.46 13.15 53.30
C ASP A 502 -13.98 14.22 52.33
N LEU A 503 -15.31 14.28 52.20
CA LEU A 503 -15.99 15.23 51.32
C LEU A 503 -16.12 16.65 51.91
N SER A 504 -15.71 16.87 53.16
CA SER A 504 -15.92 18.15 53.85
C SER A 504 -15.14 19.33 53.25
N HIS A 505 -14.03 19.06 52.56
CA HIS A 505 -13.12 20.09 52.01
C HIS A 505 -12.79 19.89 50.53
N ILE A 506 -13.75 19.41 49.74
CA ILE A 506 -13.60 19.25 48.28
C ILE A 506 -13.77 20.58 47.57
N LYS A 507 -12.87 20.81 46.60
CA LYS A 507 -12.96 21.97 45.72
C LYS A 507 -12.76 21.57 44.26
N ILE A 508 -13.46 22.26 43.37
CA ILE A 508 -13.29 22.11 41.92
C ILE A 508 -13.09 23.49 41.32
N ALA A 509 -11.99 23.69 40.59
CA ALA A 509 -11.71 24.93 39.89
C ALA A 509 -11.33 24.66 38.43
N SER A 510 -11.54 25.65 37.56
CA SER A 510 -11.12 25.61 36.17
C SER A 510 -10.06 26.67 35.86
N ILE A 511 -9.14 26.35 34.97
CA ILE A 511 -8.08 27.24 34.45
C ILE A 511 -8.01 27.03 32.95
N ALA A 512 -7.76 28.09 32.17
CA ALA A 512 -7.46 27.93 30.75
C ALA A 512 -6.16 27.12 30.59
N TYR A 513 -6.14 26.17 29.65
CA TYR A 513 -5.01 25.25 29.50
C TYR A 513 -3.68 25.94 29.12
N ILE A 514 -3.76 27.07 28.41
CA ILE A 514 -2.58 27.85 27.98
C ILE A 514 -2.08 28.81 29.07
N ASP A 515 -2.93 29.21 30.01
CA ASP A 515 -2.52 30.13 31.07
C ASP A 515 -1.68 29.37 32.08
N ASN A 516 -0.52 29.92 32.45
CA ASN A 516 0.44 29.34 33.41
C ASN A 516 -0.10 29.29 34.86
N GLY A 517 -1.43 29.18 35.07
CA GLY A 517 -2.05 29.02 36.37
C GLY A 517 -2.27 30.31 37.16
N GLU A 518 -2.19 31.49 36.55
CA GLU A 518 -2.30 32.77 37.28
C GLU A 518 -3.74 33.13 37.67
N ASP A 519 -4.74 32.79 36.86
CA ASP A 519 -6.17 33.07 37.11
C ASP A 519 -7.00 31.77 37.08
N TYR A 520 -7.54 31.37 38.24
CA TYR A 520 -8.47 30.24 38.36
C TYR A 520 -9.90 30.72 38.60
N ASN A 521 -10.86 29.93 38.14
CA ASN A 521 -12.28 30.10 38.44
C ASN A 521 -12.76 28.95 39.36
N LEU A 522 -13.09 29.26 40.61
CA LEU A 522 -13.61 28.28 41.56
C LEU A 522 -15.08 27.96 41.24
N LEU A 523 -15.34 26.73 40.84
CA LEU A 523 -16.67 26.25 40.44
C LEU A 523 -17.46 25.66 41.62
N TYR A 524 -16.76 25.01 42.55
CA TYR A 524 -17.37 24.35 43.69
C TYR A 524 -16.46 24.31 44.91
N SER A 525 -17.07 24.44 46.09
CA SER A 525 -16.41 24.33 47.39
C SER A 525 -17.41 23.82 48.43
N SER A 526 -17.10 22.71 49.09
CA SER A 526 -17.96 22.09 50.10
C SER A 526 -17.99 22.84 51.44
N ASP A 527 -16.96 23.64 51.75
CA ASP A 527 -16.78 24.33 53.04
C ASP A 527 -17.04 25.85 52.99
N SER A 528 -17.58 26.34 51.86
CA SER A 528 -17.83 27.77 51.59
C SER A 528 -16.58 28.66 51.56
N SER A 529 -15.37 28.11 51.71
CA SER A 529 -14.12 28.85 51.49
C SER A 529 -13.90 29.05 49.99
N THR A 530 -13.46 30.26 49.62
CA THR A 530 -13.08 30.62 48.25
C THR A 530 -11.62 30.34 47.94
N ASP A 531 -10.87 29.81 48.92
CA ASP A 531 -9.46 29.56 48.80
C ASP A 531 -9.21 28.33 47.91
N PHE A 532 -8.44 28.46 46.83
CA PHE A 532 -8.03 27.35 45.98
C PHE A 532 -6.54 27.45 45.65
N TYR A 533 -5.86 26.31 45.55
CA TYR A 533 -4.40 26.25 45.47
C TYR A 533 -3.97 25.17 44.48
N ILE A 534 -2.95 25.43 43.66
CA ILE A 534 -2.52 24.54 42.58
C ILE A 534 -1.18 23.92 42.91
#